data_AF-A0A1F9C835-F1
#
_entry.id   AF-A0A1F9C835-F1
#
_cell.length_a   1.000
_cell.length_b   1.000
_cell.length_c   1.000
_cell.angle_alpha   90.00
_cell.angle_beta   90.00
_cell.angle_gamma   90.00
#
_symmetry.space_group_name_H-M   'P 1'
#
loop_
_entity.id
_entity.type
_entity.pdbx_description
1 polymer ?
#
loop_
_entity_poly.entity_id
_entity_poly.type
_entity_poly.pdbx_seq_one_letter_code
_entity_poly.pdbx_strand_id
1 'polypeptide(L)'
;MRISRFVRGRWFLAALGALLFMFVSLSFFLYSLPKETILSPMKSALAGQGIEFSCEDAGIAFPLRLVCRNAILVPRGGDALSLDSVVASWEWAGLFQWLPFHLTAMRGMATLDIRTSPMISSPGKVRLRLASIGSDDLAALLSAAPGAGFLIDSAELQWKRTSSGEVSGSGEGSLSWLRFTVPTPGSPVQEALLRNVKLKFVVREGTIRVSSFTGSYEGSDVDGTGEIARFLTPSLSTITFHLRIQKPLEGRIATLFDMVAKNAKNANLRVKGTLLSPTGEFQFF
;
A
#
# COMPACT_ATOMS: atom_id res chain seq x y z
N MET A 1 -19.62 -57.94 -29.54
CA MET A 1 -19.41 -56.91 -28.49
C MET A 1 -18.20 -56.03 -28.83
N ARG A 2 -18.31 -55.06 -29.77
CA ARG A 2 -17.19 -54.14 -30.08
C ARG A 2 -17.58 -52.79 -30.73
N ILE A 3 -18.87 -52.52 -30.92
CA ILE A 3 -19.37 -51.29 -31.56
C ILE A 3 -19.63 -50.18 -30.51
N SER A 4 -20.00 -50.55 -29.27
CA SER A 4 -20.33 -49.59 -28.22
C SER A 4 -19.14 -48.76 -27.70
N ARG A 5 -17.90 -49.30 -27.73
CA ARG A 5 -16.69 -48.55 -27.36
C ARG A 5 -16.26 -47.54 -28.45
N PHE A 6 -16.49 -47.84 -29.72
CA PHE A 6 -16.07 -47.00 -30.85
C PHE A 6 -16.97 -45.77 -31.01
N VAL A 7 -18.29 -45.96 -30.84
CA VAL A 7 -19.27 -44.86 -30.83
C VAL A 7 -18.99 -43.91 -29.66
N ARG A 8 -18.70 -44.44 -28.46
CA ARG A 8 -18.38 -43.64 -27.28
C ARG A 8 -17.12 -42.79 -27.43
N GLY A 9 -16.09 -43.30 -28.11
CA GLY A 9 -14.87 -42.54 -28.41
C GLY A 9 -15.07 -41.40 -29.43
N ARG A 10 -15.96 -41.60 -30.40
CA ARG A 10 -16.28 -40.58 -31.42
C ARG A 10 -17.12 -39.43 -30.86
N TRP A 11 -18.08 -39.73 -29.97
CA TRP A 11 -18.81 -38.70 -29.21
C TRP A 11 -17.92 -37.95 -28.22
N PHE A 12 -16.96 -38.62 -27.60
CA PHE A 12 -15.98 -37.97 -26.73
C PHE A 12 -15.09 -36.99 -27.50
N LEU A 13 -14.58 -37.38 -28.67
CA LEU A 13 -13.79 -36.49 -29.54
C LEU A 13 -14.63 -35.31 -30.07
N ALA A 14 -15.89 -35.54 -30.44
CA ALA A 14 -16.81 -34.47 -30.84
C ALA A 14 -17.11 -33.50 -29.69
N ALA A 15 -17.33 -34.01 -28.48
CA ALA A 15 -17.54 -33.19 -27.28
C ALA A 15 -16.29 -32.38 -26.90
N LEU A 16 -15.10 -32.97 -27.01
CA LEU A 16 -13.83 -32.26 -26.80
C LEU A 16 -13.63 -31.17 -27.84
N GLY A 17 -13.92 -31.45 -29.12
CA GLY A 17 -13.87 -30.47 -30.21
C GLY A 17 -14.85 -29.32 -29.99
N ALA A 18 -16.08 -29.62 -29.58
CA ALA A 18 -17.09 -28.61 -29.26
C ALA A 18 -16.68 -27.74 -28.05
N LEU A 19 -16.14 -28.35 -26.99
CA LEU A 19 -15.61 -27.62 -25.84
C LEU A 19 -14.46 -26.70 -26.22
N LEU A 20 -13.53 -27.18 -27.05
CA LEU A 20 -12.40 -26.39 -27.52
C LEU A 20 -12.86 -25.25 -28.44
N PHE A 21 -13.82 -25.51 -29.33
CA PHE A 21 -14.44 -24.48 -30.17
C PHE A 21 -15.17 -23.42 -29.32
N MET A 22 -15.93 -23.84 -28.31
CA MET A 22 -16.59 -22.92 -27.38
C MET A 22 -15.58 -22.10 -26.58
N PHE A 23 -14.48 -22.71 -26.14
CA PHE A 23 -13.42 -22.02 -25.41
C PHE A 23 -12.70 -20.98 -26.27
N VAL A 24 -12.36 -21.33 -27.52
CA VAL A 24 -11.75 -20.40 -28.48
C VAL A 24 -12.71 -19.27 -28.84
N SER A 25 -13.98 -19.60 -29.10
CA SER A 25 -15.02 -18.60 -29.43
C SER A 25 -15.27 -17.65 -28.26
N LEU A 26 -15.33 -18.17 -27.02
CA LEU A 26 -15.47 -17.38 -25.81
C LEU A 26 -14.25 -16.47 -25.59
N SER A 27 -13.05 -16.99 -25.82
CA SER A 27 -11.82 -16.21 -25.73
C SER A 27 -11.82 -15.06 -26.75
N PHE A 28 -12.17 -15.35 -28.01
CA PHE A 28 -12.29 -14.34 -29.06
C PHE A 28 -13.34 -13.29 -28.70
N PHE A 29 -14.52 -13.72 -28.22
CA PHE A 29 -15.57 -12.82 -27.77
C PHE A 29 -15.07 -11.90 -26.65
N LEU A 30 -14.43 -12.43 -25.61
CA LEU A 30 -13.90 -11.66 -24.49
C LEU A 30 -12.82 -10.65 -24.91
N TYR A 31 -11.93 -11.00 -25.85
CA TYR A 31 -10.93 -10.07 -26.39
C TYR A 31 -11.53 -9.01 -27.31
N SER A 32 -12.67 -9.29 -27.93
CA SER A 32 -13.38 -8.36 -28.81
C SER A 32 -14.33 -7.40 -28.08
N LEU A 33 -14.50 -7.56 -26.76
CA LEU A 33 -15.40 -6.71 -25.99
C LEU A 33 -14.94 -5.23 -26.02
N PRO A 34 -15.86 -4.27 -26.23
CA PRO A 34 -15.56 -2.86 -26.11
C PRO A 34 -15.05 -2.54 -24.70
N LYS A 35 -14.10 -1.60 -24.61
CA LYS A 35 -13.53 -1.14 -23.34
C LYS A 35 -14.59 -0.74 -22.32
N GLU A 36 -15.66 -0.08 -22.77
CA GLU A 36 -16.75 0.37 -21.90
C GLU A 36 -17.51 -0.80 -21.26
N THR A 37 -17.67 -1.91 -22.00
CA THR A 37 -18.31 -3.12 -21.48
C THR A 37 -17.44 -3.74 -20.38
N ILE A 38 -16.12 -3.82 -20.60
CA ILE A 38 -15.16 -4.38 -19.64
C ILE A 38 -15.10 -3.53 -18.37
N LEU A 39 -15.10 -2.20 -18.50
CA LEU A 39 -14.97 -1.28 -17.37
C LEU A 39 -16.28 -1.00 -16.63
N SER A 40 -17.43 -1.24 -17.25
CA SER A 40 -18.75 -0.88 -16.69
C SER A 40 -19.00 -1.33 -15.24
N PRO A 41 -18.64 -2.56 -14.81
CA PRO A 41 -18.89 -2.99 -13.44
C PRO A 41 -18.01 -2.23 -12.44
N MET A 42 -16.76 -1.95 -12.83
CA MET A 42 -15.80 -1.25 -11.99
C MET A 42 -16.13 0.24 -11.89
N LYS A 43 -16.48 0.88 -13.02
CA LYS A 43 -16.97 2.27 -13.04
C LYS A 43 -18.20 2.43 -12.14
N SER A 44 -19.16 1.51 -12.22
CA SER A 44 -20.37 1.55 -11.37
C SER A 44 -20.05 1.40 -9.89
N ALA A 45 -19.19 0.43 -9.52
CA ALA A 45 -18.79 0.21 -8.14
C ALA A 45 -18.03 1.41 -7.55
N LEU A 46 -17.09 1.99 -8.30
CA LEU A 46 -16.30 3.16 -7.89
C LEU A 46 -17.16 4.42 -7.83
N ALA A 47 -18.08 4.61 -8.78
CA ALA A 47 -19.04 5.73 -8.74
C ALA A 47 -19.92 5.69 -7.50
N GLY A 48 -20.30 4.49 -7.02
CA GLY A 48 -20.99 4.30 -5.74
C GLY A 48 -20.18 4.76 -4.52
N GLN A 49 -18.85 4.79 -4.63
CA GLN A 49 -17.93 5.34 -3.63
C GLN A 49 -17.56 6.81 -3.90
N GLY A 50 -18.18 7.45 -4.90
CA GLY A 50 -17.86 8.82 -5.30
C GLY A 50 -16.50 8.95 -6.00
N ILE A 51 -16.04 7.91 -6.68
CA ILE A 51 -14.80 7.93 -7.47
C ILE A 51 -15.17 7.71 -8.94
N GLU A 52 -14.86 8.69 -9.78
CA GLU A 52 -14.94 8.52 -11.22
C GLU A 52 -13.68 7.82 -11.72
N PHE A 53 -13.86 6.86 -12.62
CA PHE A 53 -12.77 6.04 -13.15
C PHE A 53 -12.81 6.01 -14.66
N SER A 54 -11.68 6.27 -15.29
CA SER A 54 -11.51 6.16 -16.73
C SER A 54 -10.15 5.55 -17.06
N CYS A 55 -10.04 5.01 -18.27
CA CYS A 55 -8.78 4.52 -18.83
C CYS A 55 -8.72 4.87 -20.29
N GLU A 56 -7.52 5.11 -20.79
CA GLU A 56 -7.29 5.24 -22.22
C GLU A 56 -7.62 3.91 -22.92
N ASP A 57 -6.94 2.85 -22.47
CA ASP A 57 -7.09 1.49 -22.97
C ASP A 57 -7.47 0.52 -21.85
N ALA A 58 -8.42 -0.37 -22.13
CA ALA A 58 -8.76 -1.47 -21.27
C ALA A 58 -8.95 -2.75 -22.08
N GLY A 59 -8.49 -3.87 -21.53
CA GLY A 59 -8.58 -5.17 -22.19
C GLY A 59 -8.55 -6.33 -21.21
N ILE A 60 -8.90 -7.50 -21.73
CA ILE A 60 -8.79 -8.77 -21.03
C ILE A 60 -7.55 -9.50 -21.55
N ALA A 61 -6.78 -10.14 -20.68
CA ALA A 61 -5.66 -11.01 -21.04
C ALA A 61 -5.81 -12.39 -20.38
N PHE A 62 -5.39 -13.43 -21.10
CA PHE A 62 -5.43 -14.81 -20.60
C PHE A 62 -4.57 -15.01 -19.33
N PRO A 63 -4.97 -15.83 -18.34
CA PRO A 63 -6.19 -16.65 -18.27
C PRO A 63 -7.43 -15.89 -17.77
N LEU A 64 -7.27 -14.91 -16.88
CA LEU A 64 -8.32 -14.02 -16.38
C LEU A 64 -7.63 -12.77 -15.81
N ARG A 65 -7.17 -11.88 -16.67
CA ARG A 65 -6.60 -10.60 -16.27
C ARG A 65 -7.36 -9.46 -16.92
N LEU A 66 -7.65 -8.41 -16.17
CA LEU A 66 -8.14 -7.15 -16.65
C LEU A 66 -6.98 -6.16 -16.57
N VAL A 67 -6.64 -5.55 -17.71
CA VAL A 67 -5.54 -4.59 -17.82
C VAL A 67 -6.14 -3.26 -18.24
N CYS A 68 -5.82 -2.23 -17.47
CA CYS A 68 -6.11 -0.84 -17.75
C CYS A 68 -4.80 -0.09 -17.89
N ARG A 69 -4.64 0.70 -18.96
CA ARG A 69 -3.49 1.58 -19.17
C ARG A 69 -3.91 3.04 -19.07
N ASN A 70 -3.02 3.87 -18.54
CA ASN A 70 -3.25 5.30 -18.32
C ASN A 70 -4.61 5.53 -17.65
N ALA A 71 -4.80 4.89 -16.50
CA ALA A 71 -6.01 4.99 -15.73
C ALA A 71 -6.05 6.31 -14.96
N ILE A 72 -7.22 6.91 -14.89
CA ILE A 72 -7.46 8.16 -14.16
C ILE A 72 -8.56 7.88 -13.13
N LEU A 73 -8.26 8.21 -11.88
CA LEU A 73 -9.17 8.15 -10.74
C LEU A 73 -9.45 9.57 -10.29
N VAL A 74 -10.72 9.99 -10.29
CA VAL A 74 -11.13 11.31 -9.81
C VAL A 74 -12.06 11.14 -8.62
N PRO A 75 -11.57 11.29 -7.38
CA PRO A 75 -12.44 11.31 -6.21
C PRO A 75 -13.31 12.58 -6.22
N ARG A 76 -14.54 12.48 -5.71
CA ARG A 76 -15.46 13.63 -5.58
C ARG A 76 -14.80 14.76 -4.80
N GLY A 77 -14.60 15.90 -5.45
CA GLY A 77 -14.03 17.11 -4.84
C GLY A 77 -12.52 17.05 -4.60
N GLY A 78 -11.80 16.10 -5.20
CA GLY A 78 -10.35 16.02 -5.16
C GLY A 78 -9.71 16.07 -6.55
N ASP A 79 -8.38 16.04 -6.58
CA ASP A 79 -7.61 16.09 -7.80
C ASP A 79 -7.54 14.72 -8.49
N ALA A 80 -7.37 14.74 -9.81
CA ALA A 80 -7.23 13.53 -10.60
C ALA A 80 -5.92 12.80 -10.26
N LEU A 81 -6.03 11.52 -9.91
CA LEU A 81 -4.90 10.60 -9.75
C LEU A 81 -4.70 9.82 -11.05
N SER A 82 -3.57 10.04 -11.71
CA SER A 82 -3.17 9.27 -12.88
C SER A 82 -2.31 8.07 -12.49
N LEU A 83 -2.62 6.91 -13.06
CA LEU A 83 -1.91 5.65 -12.91
C LEU A 83 -1.50 5.15 -14.30
N ASP A 84 -0.23 4.75 -14.47
CA ASP A 84 0.28 4.25 -15.76
C ASP A 84 -0.39 2.93 -16.13
N SER A 85 -0.62 2.07 -15.13
CA SER A 85 -1.32 0.81 -15.33
C SER A 85 -2.02 0.31 -14.07
N VAL A 86 -3.15 -0.37 -14.29
CA VAL A 86 -3.87 -1.15 -13.28
C VAL A 86 -4.14 -2.53 -13.87
N VAL A 87 -3.64 -3.56 -13.19
CA VAL A 87 -3.82 -4.96 -13.59
C VAL A 87 -4.52 -5.69 -12.47
N ALA A 88 -5.72 -6.18 -12.75
CA ALA A 88 -6.46 -7.09 -11.88
C ALA A 88 -6.37 -8.50 -12.46
N SER A 89 -6.08 -9.49 -11.64
CA SER A 89 -6.00 -10.87 -12.09
C SER A 89 -6.55 -11.84 -11.06
N TRP A 90 -7.01 -13.00 -11.56
CA TRP A 90 -7.51 -14.09 -10.74
C TRP A 90 -6.65 -15.33 -10.98
N GLU A 91 -6.11 -15.87 -9.89
CA GLU A 91 -5.33 -17.09 -9.93
C GLU A 91 -6.27 -18.30 -9.91
N TRP A 92 -6.12 -19.19 -10.88
CA TRP A 92 -6.86 -20.45 -10.90
C TRP A 92 -6.31 -21.42 -9.85
N ALA A 93 -6.99 -21.54 -8.71
CA ALA A 93 -6.64 -22.50 -7.66
C ALA A 93 -7.34 -23.87 -7.82
N GLY A 94 -8.33 -24.00 -8.71
CA GLY A 94 -9.04 -25.25 -9.03
C GLY A 94 -10.51 -25.03 -9.41
N LEU A 95 -11.17 -26.08 -9.93
CA LEU A 95 -12.54 -26.05 -10.50
C LEU A 95 -13.68 -25.63 -9.53
N PHE A 96 -13.47 -25.74 -8.20
CA PHE A 96 -14.48 -25.44 -7.18
C PHE A 96 -13.95 -24.50 -6.08
N GLN A 97 -12.92 -23.71 -6.37
CA GLN A 97 -12.19 -22.93 -5.37
C GLN A 97 -12.37 -21.43 -5.58
N TRP A 98 -12.39 -20.68 -4.47
CA TRP A 98 -12.32 -19.22 -4.53
C TRP A 98 -10.99 -18.81 -5.18
N LEU A 99 -11.06 -17.99 -6.23
CA LEU A 99 -9.91 -17.53 -6.99
C LEU A 99 -9.20 -16.41 -6.22
N PRO A 100 -7.94 -16.61 -5.75
CA PRO A 100 -7.17 -15.51 -5.21
C PRO A 100 -7.11 -14.38 -6.23
N PHE A 101 -7.39 -13.18 -5.76
CA PHE A 101 -7.35 -11.97 -6.53
C PHE A 101 -6.01 -11.29 -6.31
N HIS A 102 -5.44 -10.78 -7.39
CA HIS A 102 -4.21 -10.00 -7.39
C HIS A 102 -4.42 -8.72 -8.18
N LEU A 103 -4.29 -7.58 -7.51
CA LEU A 103 -4.32 -6.24 -8.08
C LEU A 103 -2.91 -5.66 -8.05
N THR A 104 -2.49 -5.09 -9.16
CA THR A 104 -1.28 -4.29 -9.25
C THR A 104 -1.64 -2.93 -9.84
N ALA A 105 -1.20 -1.85 -9.22
CA ALA A 105 -1.31 -0.51 -9.76
C ALA A 105 0.08 0.15 -9.76
N MET A 106 0.38 0.91 -10.81
CA MET A 106 1.68 1.56 -11.01
C MET A 106 1.52 3.02 -11.38
N ARG A 107 2.45 3.86 -10.90
CA ARG A 107 2.60 5.27 -11.27
C ARG A 107 4.08 5.65 -11.20
N GLY A 108 4.72 5.84 -12.35
CA GLY A 108 6.17 5.98 -12.44
C GLY A 108 6.88 4.78 -11.80
N MET A 109 7.69 5.07 -10.77
CA MET A 109 8.36 4.04 -9.99
C MET A 109 7.49 3.48 -8.85
N ALA A 110 6.42 4.18 -8.48
CA ALA A 110 5.53 3.78 -7.39
C ALA A 110 4.71 2.56 -7.78
N THR A 111 4.67 1.57 -6.89
CA THR A 111 3.89 0.34 -7.10
C THR A 111 3.03 0.01 -5.89
N LEU A 112 1.80 -0.43 -6.15
CA LEU A 112 0.85 -0.99 -5.20
C LEU A 112 0.49 -2.39 -5.67
N ASP A 113 0.69 -3.39 -4.82
CA ASP A 113 0.31 -4.78 -5.06
C ASP A 113 -0.59 -5.26 -3.92
N ILE A 114 -1.79 -5.75 -4.25
CA ILE A 114 -2.73 -6.35 -3.31
C ILE A 114 -3.03 -7.77 -3.75
N ARG A 115 -2.79 -8.75 -2.88
CA ARG A 115 -3.05 -10.16 -3.16
C ARG A 115 -3.83 -10.83 -2.04
N THR A 116 -4.85 -11.59 -2.40
CA THR A 116 -5.60 -12.42 -1.45
C THR A 116 -5.08 -13.85 -1.45
N SER A 117 -5.22 -14.54 -0.32
CA SER A 117 -4.80 -15.94 -0.17
C SER A 117 -5.95 -16.91 -0.51
N PRO A 118 -5.65 -18.10 -1.05
CA PRO A 118 -6.66 -19.13 -1.27
C PRO A 118 -7.25 -19.66 0.05
N MET A 119 -8.50 -20.11 -0.02
CA MET A 119 -9.33 -20.44 1.15
C MET A 119 -8.81 -21.61 2.00
N ILE A 120 -8.00 -22.51 1.43
CA ILE A 120 -7.55 -23.74 2.08
C ILE A 120 -6.26 -23.53 2.90
N SER A 121 -5.33 -22.69 2.44
CA SER A 121 -4.06 -22.47 3.14
C SER A 121 -4.15 -21.36 4.18
N SER A 122 -4.95 -20.32 3.91
CA SER A 122 -5.11 -19.15 4.79
C SER A 122 -6.34 -18.32 4.37
N PRO A 123 -7.56 -18.74 4.72
CA PRO A 123 -8.78 -18.07 4.27
C PRO A 123 -8.82 -16.62 4.74
N GLY A 124 -9.15 -15.71 3.81
CA GLY A 124 -9.36 -14.30 4.10
C GLY A 124 -8.11 -13.50 4.45
N LYS A 125 -6.90 -14.06 4.26
CA LYS A 125 -5.66 -13.28 4.35
C LYS A 125 -5.49 -12.42 3.11
N VAL A 126 -5.13 -11.16 3.32
CA VAL A 126 -4.79 -10.18 2.29
C VAL A 126 -3.37 -9.70 2.58
N ARG A 127 -2.56 -9.60 1.53
CA ARG A 127 -1.24 -8.98 1.55
C ARG A 127 -1.30 -7.72 0.70
N LEU A 128 -0.75 -6.63 1.21
CA LEU A 128 -0.54 -5.38 0.51
C LEU A 128 0.95 -5.08 0.52
N ARG A 129 1.47 -4.70 -0.63
CA ARG A 129 2.84 -4.22 -0.81
C ARG A 129 2.81 -2.87 -1.49
N LEU A 130 3.62 -1.96 -0.97
CA LEU A 130 3.90 -0.65 -1.52
C LEU A 130 5.39 -0.59 -1.82
N ALA A 131 5.79 0.06 -2.90
CA ALA A 131 7.18 0.40 -3.12
C ALA A 131 7.34 1.75 -3.83
N SER A 132 8.41 2.46 -3.49
CA SER A 132 8.82 3.72 -4.12
C SER A 132 7.73 4.81 -4.11
N ILE A 133 7.08 5.03 -2.96
CA ILE A 133 6.00 6.02 -2.81
C ILE A 133 6.52 7.24 -2.03
N GLY A 134 6.53 8.40 -2.68
CA GLY A 134 6.83 9.69 -2.05
C GLY A 134 5.58 10.44 -1.59
N SER A 135 5.78 11.45 -0.74
CA SER A 135 4.73 12.40 -0.36
C SER A 135 4.15 13.14 -1.58
N ASP A 136 4.98 13.45 -2.58
CA ASP A 136 4.55 14.17 -3.79
C ASP A 136 3.64 13.32 -4.67
N ASP A 137 3.85 12.00 -4.70
CA ASP A 137 2.97 11.06 -5.41
C ASP A 137 1.56 11.06 -4.81
N LEU A 138 1.45 11.34 -3.52
CA LEU A 138 0.19 11.36 -2.78
C LEU A 138 -0.37 12.77 -2.57
N ALA A 139 0.32 13.82 -3.03
CA ALA A 139 -0.09 15.21 -2.80
C ALA A 139 -1.52 15.51 -3.32
N ALA A 140 -1.91 14.89 -4.44
CA ALA A 140 -3.27 15.01 -5.00
C ALA A 140 -4.36 14.38 -4.10
N LEU A 141 -3.99 13.46 -3.22
CA LEU A 141 -4.88 12.77 -2.28
C LEU A 141 -4.78 13.31 -0.86
N LEU A 142 -3.63 13.91 -0.52
CA LEU A 142 -3.23 14.26 0.83
C LEU A 142 -2.65 15.68 0.81
N SER A 143 -3.36 16.65 1.36
CA SER A 143 -2.83 18.00 1.59
C SER A 143 -1.84 17.98 2.76
N ALA A 144 -0.59 17.60 2.48
CA ALA A 144 0.48 17.57 3.48
C ALA A 144 0.91 18.99 3.88
N ALA A 145 1.26 19.18 5.15
CA ALA A 145 1.80 20.44 5.63
C ALA A 145 3.19 20.72 5.03
N PRO A 146 3.51 21.99 4.72
CA PRO A 146 4.84 22.38 4.25
C PRO A 146 5.94 21.91 5.23
N GLY A 147 7.02 21.33 4.70
CA GLY A 147 8.15 20.85 5.51
C GLY A 147 7.99 19.43 6.07
N ALA A 148 6.81 18.81 5.96
CA ALA A 148 6.61 17.39 6.26
C ALA A 148 6.62 16.55 4.97
N GLY A 149 7.16 15.34 5.04
CA GLY A 149 7.18 14.45 3.88
C GLY A 149 7.84 13.11 4.15
N PHE A 150 7.80 12.22 3.17
CA PHE A 150 8.44 10.92 3.25
C PHE A 150 8.77 10.35 1.87
N LEU A 151 9.65 9.34 1.87
CA LEU A 151 9.85 8.44 0.73
C LEU A 151 9.90 7.00 1.25
N ILE A 152 8.86 6.23 0.93
CA ILE A 152 8.77 4.81 1.24
C ILE A 152 9.52 4.03 0.16
N ASP A 153 10.50 3.22 0.57
CA ASP A 153 11.19 2.30 -0.33
C ASP A 153 10.34 1.06 -0.54
N SER A 154 9.88 0.46 0.55
CA SER A 154 8.96 -0.66 0.54
C SER A 154 8.14 -0.73 1.82
N ALA A 155 6.89 -1.17 1.73
CA ALA A 155 6.09 -1.54 2.89
C ALA A 155 5.25 -2.77 2.58
N GLU A 156 5.19 -3.71 3.50
CA GLU A 156 4.35 -4.90 3.40
C GLU A 156 3.42 -4.99 4.61
N LEU A 157 2.13 -5.22 4.36
CA LEU A 157 1.12 -5.49 5.37
C LEU A 157 0.41 -6.78 5.02
N GLN A 158 0.34 -7.70 5.97
CA GLN A 158 -0.50 -8.90 5.90
C GLN A 158 -1.60 -8.81 6.96
N TRP A 159 -2.86 -8.93 6.55
CA TRP A 159 -3.99 -8.89 7.47
C TRP A 159 -5.03 -9.94 7.14
N LYS A 160 -5.91 -10.18 8.09
CA LYS A 160 -7.15 -10.94 7.91
C LYS A 160 -8.29 -10.23 8.61
N ARG A 161 -9.51 -10.50 8.15
CA ARG A 161 -10.71 -10.10 8.87
C ARG A 161 -10.98 -11.10 10.00
N THR A 162 -11.24 -10.61 11.21
CA THR A 162 -11.64 -11.42 12.36
C THR A 162 -13.13 -11.79 12.27
N SER A 163 -13.58 -12.73 13.08
CA SER A 163 -15.00 -13.08 13.21
C SER A 163 -15.87 -11.91 13.68
N SER A 164 -15.30 -10.96 14.43
CA SER A 164 -15.94 -9.68 14.81
C SER A 164 -16.07 -8.69 13.64
N GLY A 165 -15.51 -9.00 12.47
CA GLY A 165 -15.51 -8.12 11.31
C GLY A 165 -14.38 -7.09 11.29
N GLU A 166 -13.50 -7.09 12.30
CA GLU A 166 -12.36 -6.18 12.43
C GLU A 166 -11.16 -6.66 11.61
N VAL A 167 -10.20 -5.74 11.37
CA VAL A 167 -8.96 -6.04 10.66
C VAL A 167 -7.84 -6.27 11.66
N SER A 168 -7.18 -7.44 11.58
CA SER A 168 -5.99 -7.75 12.35
C SER A 168 -4.85 -8.20 11.44
N GLY A 169 -3.66 -7.64 11.64
CA GLY A 169 -2.51 -7.90 10.79
C GLY A 169 -1.17 -7.51 11.38
N SER A 170 -0.12 -7.78 10.61
CA SER A 170 1.26 -7.38 10.91
C SER A 170 1.96 -6.98 9.63
N GLY A 171 2.91 -6.07 9.74
CA GLY A 171 3.65 -5.56 8.61
C GLY A 171 5.03 -5.04 8.99
N GLU A 172 5.78 -4.74 7.96
CA GLU A 172 7.07 -4.08 8.05
C GLU A 172 7.21 -3.07 6.92
N GLY A 173 8.10 -2.09 7.11
CA GLY A 173 8.34 -1.07 6.12
C GLY A 173 9.72 -0.49 6.22
N SER A 174 10.17 0.09 5.11
CA SER A 174 11.42 0.81 4.97
C SER A 174 11.16 2.13 4.25
N LEU A 175 11.76 3.20 4.76
CA LEU A 175 11.69 4.53 4.17
C LEU A 175 13.12 5.04 4.00
N SER A 176 13.41 5.55 2.80
CA SER A 176 14.65 6.26 2.53
C SER A 176 14.80 7.45 3.47
N TRP A 177 13.71 8.20 3.66
CA TRP A 177 13.65 9.31 4.58
C TRP A 177 12.23 9.63 5.07
N LEU A 178 12.18 10.25 6.25
CA LEU A 178 10.98 10.80 6.89
C LEU A 178 11.31 12.19 7.45
N ARG A 179 10.55 13.20 7.07
CA ARG A 179 10.76 14.61 7.48
C ARG A 179 9.54 15.17 8.20
N PHE A 180 9.79 15.93 9.26
CA PHE A 180 8.78 16.71 9.97
C PHE A 180 9.37 18.00 10.54
N THR A 181 8.49 18.97 10.77
CA THR A 181 8.86 20.28 11.33
C THR A 181 8.98 20.22 12.84
N VAL A 182 9.81 21.09 13.42
CA VAL A 182 10.04 21.22 14.87
C VAL A 182 9.67 22.65 15.25
N PRO A 183 8.40 22.92 15.61
CA PRO A 183 7.90 24.29 15.76
C PRO A 183 8.34 24.98 17.05
N THR A 184 9.21 24.37 17.87
CA THR A 184 9.64 24.92 19.16
C THR A 184 10.37 26.26 18.97
N PRO A 185 9.81 27.39 19.46
CA PRO A 185 10.43 28.70 19.31
C PRO A 185 11.81 28.75 19.98
N GLY A 186 12.82 29.22 19.26
CA GLY A 186 14.21 29.29 19.75
C GLY A 186 14.99 27.97 19.72
N SER A 187 14.41 26.88 19.21
CA SER A 187 15.15 25.65 18.95
C SER A 187 16.18 25.86 17.82
N PRO A 188 17.43 25.42 17.98
CA PRO A 188 18.41 25.43 16.88
C PRO A 188 18.04 24.45 15.76
N VAL A 189 17.14 23.51 16.04
CA VAL A 189 16.61 22.55 15.06
C VAL A 189 15.19 22.94 14.70
N GLN A 190 14.99 23.25 13.42
CA GLN A 190 13.71 23.66 12.82
C GLN A 190 13.01 22.50 12.09
N GLU A 191 13.78 21.52 11.64
CA GLU A 191 13.30 20.33 10.94
C GLU A 191 14.08 19.10 11.38
N ALA A 192 13.42 17.95 11.42
CA ALA A 192 14.05 16.67 11.68
C ALA A 192 13.89 15.76 10.46
N LEU A 193 15.03 15.29 9.94
CA LEU A 193 15.11 14.37 8.81
C LEU A 193 15.69 13.03 9.27
N LEU A 194 14.82 12.04 9.45
CA LEU A 194 15.23 10.68 9.71
C LEU A 194 15.53 9.99 8.38
N ARG A 195 16.62 9.23 8.31
CA ARG A 195 17.06 8.49 7.13
C ARG A 195 17.15 7.00 7.41
N ASN A 196 16.99 6.18 6.37
CA ASN A 196 17.09 4.72 6.42
C ASN A 196 16.17 4.11 7.48
N VAL A 197 14.94 4.61 7.54
CA VAL A 197 13.98 4.22 8.57
C VAL A 197 13.48 2.81 8.28
N LYS A 198 13.44 1.96 9.30
CA LYS A 198 12.79 0.64 9.26
C LYS A 198 11.76 0.52 10.35
N LEU A 199 10.60 -0.03 10.00
CA LEU A 199 9.43 -0.15 10.86
C LEU A 199 8.98 -1.61 10.94
N LYS A 200 8.59 -2.05 12.13
CA LYS A 200 7.76 -3.23 12.34
C LYS A 200 6.51 -2.83 13.07
N PHE A 201 5.37 -3.32 12.61
CA PHE A 201 4.08 -2.89 13.16
C PHE A 201 3.02 -3.99 13.12
N VAL A 202 1.99 -3.79 13.93
CA VAL A 202 0.77 -4.61 13.95
C VAL A 202 -0.45 -3.71 13.75
N VAL A 203 -1.44 -4.24 13.05
CA VAL A 203 -2.73 -3.57 12.83
C VAL A 203 -3.78 -4.25 13.70
N ARG A 204 -4.47 -3.47 14.52
CA ARG A 204 -5.62 -3.91 15.33
C ARG A 204 -6.60 -2.77 15.47
N GLU A 205 -7.89 -3.05 15.32
CA GLU A 205 -8.98 -2.11 15.66
C GLU A 205 -8.80 -0.73 14.98
N GLY A 206 -8.39 -0.71 13.71
CA GLY A 206 -8.17 0.55 12.97
C GLY A 206 -6.95 1.36 13.42
N THR A 207 -6.02 0.75 14.16
CA THR A 207 -4.79 1.36 14.68
C THR A 207 -3.57 0.57 14.25
N ILE A 208 -2.51 1.27 13.83
CA ILE A 208 -1.19 0.72 13.56
C ILE A 208 -0.33 0.93 14.80
N ARG A 209 0.10 -0.13 15.47
CA ARG A 209 1.07 -0.07 16.56
C ARG A 209 2.46 -0.41 16.03
N VAL A 210 3.35 0.56 16.03
CA VAL A 210 4.75 0.42 15.63
C VAL A 210 5.52 -0.14 16.83
N SER A 211 5.82 -1.43 16.75
CA SER A 211 6.56 -2.15 17.80
C SER A 211 8.07 -1.91 17.73
N SER A 212 8.58 -1.52 16.56
CA SER A 212 9.97 -1.15 16.38
C SER A 212 10.07 -0.09 15.28
N PHE A 213 10.72 1.02 15.62
CA PHE A 213 11.18 2.06 14.73
C PHE A 213 12.70 2.11 14.85
N THR A 214 13.42 2.05 13.75
CA THR A 214 14.88 2.28 13.71
C THR A 214 15.23 3.19 12.56
N GLY A 215 16.33 3.94 12.66
CA GLY A 215 16.81 4.80 11.58
C GLY A 215 18.03 5.59 12.01
N SER A 216 18.32 6.65 11.28
CA SER A 216 19.43 7.56 11.57
C SER A 216 18.99 9.01 11.50
N TYR A 217 19.54 9.84 12.38
CA TYR A 217 19.34 11.29 12.40
C TYR A 217 20.71 11.96 12.52
N GLU A 218 21.10 12.75 11.52
CA GLU A 218 22.37 13.52 11.54
C GLU A 218 23.63 12.68 11.91
N GLY A 219 23.62 11.39 11.53
CA GLY A 219 24.70 10.43 11.79
C GLY A 219 24.57 9.61 13.07
N SER A 220 23.61 9.92 13.94
CA SER A 220 23.30 9.15 15.15
C SER A 220 22.19 8.13 14.92
N ASP A 221 22.29 6.97 15.57
CA ASP A 221 21.25 5.95 15.54
C ASP A 221 19.99 6.41 16.28
N VAL A 222 18.84 6.05 15.72
CA VAL A 222 17.52 6.35 16.29
C VAL A 222 16.75 5.05 16.48
N ASP A 223 16.18 4.84 17.66
CA ASP A 223 15.31 3.71 17.96
C ASP A 223 14.06 4.15 18.72
N GLY A 224 12.96 3.43 18.56
CA GLY A 224 11.71 3.82 19.22
C GLY A 224 10.50 2.97 18.88
N THR A 225 9.35 3.48 19.29
CA THR A 225 8.04 2.86 19.08
C THR A 225 6.99 3.93 18.81
N GLY A 226 5.77 3.52 18.49
CA GLY A 226 4.64 4.41 18.54
C GLY A 226 3.38 3.86 17.90
N GLU A 227 2.52 4.77 17.47
CA GLU A 227 1.15 4.45 17.07
C GLU A 227 0.64 5.40 15.99
N ILE A 228 -0.16 4.86 15.08
CA ILE A 228 -1.00 5.62 14.14
C ILE A 228 -2.45 5.17 14.34
N ALA A 229 -3.24 6.02 14.99
CA ALA A 229 -4.66 5.78 15.21
C ALA A 229 -5.48 6.16 13.97
N ARG A 230 -6.57 5.43 13.72
CA ARG A 230 -7.53 5.69 12.62
C ARG A 230 -6.86 5.75 11.23
N PHE A 231 -5.88 4.88 10.98
CA PHE A 231 -5.06 4.93 9.75
C PHE A 231 -5.87 4.77 8.45
N LEU A 232 -7.07 4.19 8.51
CA LEU A 232 -7.99 4.05 7.38
C LEU A 232 -8.70 5.35 7.00
N THR A 233 -8.59 6.39 7.83
CA THR A 233 -9.20 7.70 7.58
C THR A 233 -8.12 8.79 7.75
N PRO A 234 -7.29 9.02 6.71
CA PRO A 234 -6.10 9.87 6.80
C PRO A 234 -6.34 11.25 7.41
N SER A 235 -7.46 11.89 7.08
CA SER A 235 -7.85 13.22 7.60
C SER A 235 -8.11 13.26 9.11
N LEU A 236 -8.49 12.14 9.71
CA LEU A 236 -8.76 11.99 11.14
C LEU A 236 -7.68 11.18 11.88
N SER A 237 -6.63 10.79 11.17
CA SER A 237 -5.60 9.92 11.71
C SER A 237 -4.60 10.72 12.54
N THR A 238 -4.16 10.11 13.63
CA THR A 238 -3.22 10.72 14.58
C THR A 238 -1.97 9.87 14.69
N ILE A 239 -0.81 10.49 14.56
CA ILE A 239 0.49 9.86 14.75
C ILE A 239 1.03 10.19 16.14
N THR A 240 1.66 9.22 16.79
CA THR A 240 2.49 9.44 17.96
C THR A 240 3.70 8.50 17.91
N PHE A 241 4.91 9.05 17.75
CA PHE A 241 6.16 8.29 17.87
C PHE A 241 6.98 8.78 19.06
N HIS A 242 7.60 7.82 19.73
CA HIS A 242 8.53 8.03 20.83
C HIS A 242 9.88 7.47 20.39
N LEU A 243 10.76 8.37 19.96
CA LEU A 243 12.07 8.03 19.41
C LEU A 243 13.15 8.47 20.38
N ARG A 244 14.21 7.68 20.46
CA ARG A 244 15.43 7.94 21.21
C ARG A 244 16.57 8.03 20.22
N ILE A 245 17.34 9.10 20.32
CA ILE A 245 18.57 9.31 19.57
C ILE A 245 19.71 8.87 20.48
N GLN A 246 20.43 7.84 20.04
CA GLN A 246 21.57 7.30 20.76
C GLN A 246 22.81 8.11 20.44
N LYS A 247 23.57 8.48 21.48
CA LYS A 247 24.83 9.20 21.35
C LYS A 247 24.72 10.43 20.42
N PRO A 248 23.89 11.41 20.78
CA PRO A 248 23.70 12.62 19.97
C PRO A 248 24.99 13.44 19.78
N LEU A 249 26.03 13.22 20.59
CA LEU A 249 27.27 14.02 20.57
C LEU A 249 28.38 13.47 19.65
N GLU A 250 28.22 12.27 19.07
CA GLU A 250 29.22 11.71 18.13
C GLU A 250 28.95 12.16 16.67
N GLY A 251 27.81 12.80 16.38
CA GLY A 251 27.39 13.27 15.04
C GLY A 251 27.33 14.80 14.88
N ARG A 252 26.80 15.28 13.74
CA ARG A 252 26.63 16.74 13.47
C ARG A 252 25.68 17.44 14.46
N ILE A 253 24.87 16.66 15.17
CA ILE A 253 24.02 17.09 16.28
C ILE A 253 24.83 17.83 17.36
N ALA A 254 26.08 17.44 17.64
CA ALA A 254 26.93 18.14 18.61
C ALA A 254 27.08 19.63 18.30
N THR A 255 27.20 19.98 17.01
CA THR A 255 27.30 21.38 16.56
C THR A 255 25.96 22.12 16.55
N LEU A 256 24.83 21.41 16.42
CA LEU A 256 23.50 22.02 16.45
C LEU A 256 23.06 22.37 17.88
N PHE A 257 23.59 21.68 18.89
CA PHE A 257 23.18 21.84 20.29
C PHE A 257 24.29 22.38 21.21
N ASP A 258 25.31 23.01 20.63
CA ASP A 258 26.62 23.36 21.21
C ASP A 258 26.58 24.29 22.46
N MET A 259 25.40 24.67 22.96
CA MET A 259 25.26 25.46 24.19
C MET A 259 24.46 24.82 25.32
N VAL A 260 23.71 23.72 25.13
CA VAL A 260 22.79 23.22 26.17
C VAL A 260 23.18 21.85 26.75
N ALA A 261 23.96 21.03 26.04
CA ALA A 261 23.99 19.59 26.32
C ALA A 261 25.39 18.95 26.27
N LYS A 262 26.44 19.61 26.79
CA LYS A 262 27.82 19.06 26.81
C LYS A 262 27.97 17.66 27.46
N ASN A 263 26.94 17.14 28.14
CA ASN A 263 26.94 15.82 28.79
C ASN A 263 25.71 14.94 28.45
N ALA A 264 24.86 15.32 27.49
CA ALA A 264 23.66 14.53 27.21
C ALA A 264 24.02 13.19 26.58
N LYS A 265 23.66 12.10 27.26
CA LYS A 265 23.92 10.74 26.77
C LYS A 265 22.87 10.29 25.76
N ASN A 266 21.66 10.86 25.83
CA ASN A 266 20.55 10.54 24.94
C ASN A 266 19.71 11.79 24.67
N ALA A 267 19.06 11.83 23.51
CA ALA A 267 18.00 12.80 23.24
C ALA A 267 16.71 12.05 22.90
N ASN A 268 15.58 12.54 23.37
CA ASN A 268 14.28 12.02 23.00
C ASN A 268 13.67 12.93 21.93
N LEU A 269 13.15 12.31 20.87
CA LEU A 269 12.41 12.95 19.82
C LEU A 269 10.99 12.39 19.81
N ARG A 270 10.03 13.24 20.15
CA ARG A 270 8.62 12.87 20.14
C ARG A 270 7.96 13.45 18.90
N VAL A 271 7.35 12.59 18.08
CA VAL A 271 6.61 13.02 16.90
C VAL A 271 5.13 12.89 17.19
N LYS A 272 4.34 13.93 16.94
CA LYS A 272 2.88 13.93 17.15
C LYS A 272 2.16 14.67 16.03
N GLY A 273 0.84 14.54 15.98
CA GLY A 273 -0.01 15.35 15.12
C GLY A 273 -0.84 14.48 14.20
N THR A 274 -1.32 15.06 13.11
CA THR A 274 -2.06 14.31 12.09
C THR A 274 -1.08 13.63 11.15
N LEU A 275 -1.53 12.58 10.44
CA LEU A 275 -0.71 11.92 9.41
C LEU A 275 -0.22 12.89 8.32
N LEU A 276 -1.00 13.95 8.07
CA LEU A 276 -0.71 14.97 7.07
C LEU A 276 0.18 16.11 7.58
N SER A 277 0.28 16.29 8.90
CA SER A 277 1.02 17.38 9.52
C SER A 277 1.67 16.93 10.83
N PRO A 278 2.59 15.94 10.80
CA PRO A 278 3.33 15.56 11.98
C PRO A 278 4.34 16.65 12.37
N THR A 279 4.48 16.88 13.68
CA THR A 279 5.44 17.79 14.29
C THR A 279 6.35 17.05 15.27
N GLY A 280 7.59 17.49 15.37
CA GLY A 280 8.59 16.96 16.30
C GLY A 280 8.78 17.85 17.52
N GLU A 281 9.03 17.23 18.67
CA GLU A 281 9.41 17.85 19.93
C GLU A 281 10.71 17.18 20.43
N PHE A 282 11.76 17.96 20.66
CA PHE A 282 13.03 17.46 21.22
C PHE A 282 13.07 17.65 22.75
N GLN A 283 13.59 16.65 23.45
CA GLN A 283 13.90 16.71 24.89
C GLN A 283 15.29 16.10 25.14
N PHE A 284 16.20 16.85 25.76
CA PHE A 284 17.57 16.42 26.05
C PHE A 284 17.72 15.97 27.51
N PHE A 285 18.50 14.91 27.75
CA PHE A 285 18.78 14.36 29.08
C PHE A 285 20.24 13.94 29.25
#